data_AF-A0A662Y0Y3-F1
#
_entry.id   AF-A0A662Y0Y3-F1
#
_cell.length_a   1.000
_cell.length_b   1.000
_cell.length_c   1.000
_cell.angle_alpha   90.00
_cell.angle_beta   90.00
_cell.angle_gamma   90.00
#
_symmetry.space_group_name_H-M   'P 1'
#
loop_
_entity.id
_entity.type
_entity.pdbx_description
1 polymer ?
#
loop_
_entity_poly.entity_id
_entity_poly.type
_entity_poly.pdbx_seq_one_letter_code
_entity_poly.pdbx_strand_id
1 'polypeptide(L)'
;MTKNTASAPSSEDAPAQSPAAQRTPTSLHDVVTLLHLNLIPLLEPEDARSLLLCYQHTPLSRGVRNAIATHGLKRFYDRDEAHFGNGCMGDWHRLVPVSPVGGRSGRCACIYDSRTKRNIVPEELPLPRILDARAHLLEAMCLIGEGINPHCFRGLQMDRNFDLRQYGVLQPMLFSLATAVEREQQQTTDGTEEQSERIDVDDVDELTRLLDSQEAGFGTRFFSPTNQSRQPAGMVEAHWRGIHVDLATNATTCQFCDNNTDAMLEGPKSLQYRAAEYQFMLRQHCRDVYQPLKKFMVRHLKHIHYVRPSPGWNDAGSRFRGHEWLDLIAGFTPGGVLCGVYLTNVEIPTNWMGFRVSLAPGAYSFEAIDLMRLRIAN
;
A
#
# COMPACT_ATOMS: atom_id res chain seq x y z
N MET A 1 -33.99 -98.43 9.89
CA MET A 1 -34.00 -97.01 10.28
C MET A 1 -33.84 -96.18 9.02
N THR A 2 -34.82 -95.31 8.78
CA THR A 2 -35.18 -94.64 7.54
C THR A 2 -34.26 -93.47 7.18
N LYS A 3 -34.10 -93.20 5.88
CA LYS A 3 -33.88 -91.82 5.39
C LYS A 3 -34.36 -91.65 3.94
N ASN A 4 -35.49 -90.95 3.83
CA ASN A 4 -36.04 -90.34 2.62
C ASN A 4 -35.06 -89.30 2.05
N THR A 5 -34.97 -89.23 0.72
CA THR A 5 -34.45 -88.07 -0.01
C THR A 5 -35.60 -87.43 -0.77
N ALA A 6 -35.98 -86.24 -0.32
CA ALA A 6 -36.95 -85.37 -0.98
C ALA A 6 -36.19 -84.28 -1.73
N SER A 7 -36.61 -84.05 -2.97
CA SER A 7 -36.16 -82.98 -3.86
C SER A 7 -36.50 -81.60 -3.29
N ALA A 8 -35.56 -80.66 -3.40
CA ALA A 8 -35.77 -79.23 -3.11
C ALA A 8 -35.98 -78.43 -4.42
N PRO A 9 -36.84 -77.41 -4.41
CA PRO A 9 -37.10 -76.54 -5.56
C PRO A 9 -36.13 -75.35 -5.64
N SER A 10 -36.06 -74.83 -6.86
CA SER A 10 -35.35 -73.64 -7.33
C SER A 10 -35.60 -72.38 -6.51
N SER A 11 -34.52 -71.70 -6.09
CA SER A 11 -34.57 -70.36 -5.49
C SER A 11 -34.49 -69.25 -6.54
N GLU A 12 -35.49 -68.40 -6.44
CA GLU A 12 -35.82 -67.15 -7.13
C GLU A 12 -34.70 -66.11 -7.26
N ASP A 13 -34.89 -65.28 -8.30
CA ASP A 13 -34.13 -64.10 -8.70
C ASP A 13 -33.95 -63.07 -7.57
N ALA A 14 -32.70 -62.71 -7.31
CA ALA A 14 -32.36 -61.51 -6.53
C ALA A 14 -32.35 -60.28 -7.45
N PRO A 15 -33.02 -59.16 -7.09
CA PRO A 15 -33.00 -57.95 -7.89
C PRO A 15 -31.62 -57.28 -7.84
N ALA A 16 -31.09 -56.96 -9.01
CA ALA A 16 -29.86 -56.20 -9.17
C ALA A 16 -29.98 -54.85 -8.45
N GLN A 17 -29.20 -54.69 -7.38
CA GLN A 17 -29.01 -53.41 -6.70
C GLN A 17 -28.30 -52.46 -7.66
N SER A 18 -28.99 -51.42 -8.09
CA SER A 18 -28.41 -50.29 -8.81
C SER A 18 -27.30 -49.67 -7.96
N PRO A 19 -26.09 -49.42 -8.50
CA PRO A 19 -25.02 -48.81 -7.72
C PRO A 19 -25.45 -47.40 -7.32
N ALA A 20 -25.70 -47.21 -6.03
CA ALA A 20 -25.90 -45.89 -5.45
C ALA A 20 -24.70 -45.02 -5.83
N ALA A 21 -24.95 -43.98 -6.65
CA ALA A 21 -23.94 -43.02 -7.04
C ALA A 21 -23.27 -42.48 -5.77
N GLN A 22 -22.00 -42.86 -5.57
CA GLN A 22 -21.18 -42.37 -4.47
C GLN A 22 -21.10 -40.86 -4.62
N ARG A 23 -21.81 -40.13 -3.76
CA ARG A 23 -21.72 -38.68 -3.70
C ARG A 23 -20.31 -38.35 -3.23
N THR A 24 -19.47 -37.88 -4.15
CA THR A 24 -18.18 -37.29 -3.79
C THR A 24 -18.42 -36.12 -2.85
N PRO A 25 -17.69 -36.04 -1.73
CA PRO A 25 -17.84 -34.92 -0.80
C PRO A 25 -17.52 -33.61 -1.52
N THR A 26 -18.42 -32.62 -1.42
CA THR A 26 -18.21 -31.29 -2.00
C THR A 26 -16.96 -30.67 -1.40
N SER A 27 -15.95 -30.39 -2.24
CA SER A 27 -14.72 -29.77 -1.77
C SER A 27 -14.91 -28.25 -1.61
N LEU A 28 -14.07 -27.61 -0.78
CA LEU A 28 -14.05 -26.14 -0.70
C LEU A 28 -13.75 -25.51 -2.07
N HIS A 29 -12.93 -26.18 -2.89
CA HIS A 29 -12.64 -25.75 -4.26
C HIS A 29 -13.90 -25.70 -5.14
N ASP A 30 -14.80 -26.68 -5.02
CA ASP A 30 -16.07 -26.68 -5.76
C ASP A 30 -16.97 -25.54 -5.28
N VAL A 31 -17.04 -25.31 -3.96
CA VAL A 31 -17.80 -24.21 -3.37
C VAL A 31 -17.29 -22.86 -3.86
N VAL A 32 -15.98 -22.62 -3.82
CA VAL A 32 -15.40 -21.36 -4.28
C VAL A 32 -15.59 -21.19 -5.78
N THR A 33 -15.32 -22.21 -6.58
CA THR A 33 -15.44 -22.12 -8.04
C THR A 33 -16.88 -21.85 -8.48
N LEU A 34 -17.86 -22.57 -7.90
CA LEU A 34 -19.26 -22.51 -8.32
C LEU A 34 -20.04 -21.37 -7.65
N LEU A 35 -19.67 -20.98 -6.43
CA LEU A 35 -20.43 -20.03 -5.61
C LEU A 35 -19.65 -18.76 -5.26
N HIS A 36 -18.51 -18.48 -5.91
CA HIS A 36 -17.73 -17.26 -5.65
C HIS A 36 -18.60 -15.99 -5.67
N LEU A 37 -19.55 -15.84 -6.60
CA LEU A 37 -20.42 -14.66 -6.66
C LEU A 37 -21.30 -14.47 -5.41
N ASN A 38 -21.65 -15.55 -4.71
CA ASN A 38 -22.42 -15.50 -3.46
C ASN A 38 -21.53 -15.38 -2.23
N LEU A 39 -20.30 -15.90 -2.30
CA LEU A 39 -19.32 -15.87 -1.21
C LEU A 39 -18.64 -14.50 -1.10
N ILE A 40 -18.21 -13.97 -2.25
CA ILE A 40 -17.42 -12.75 -2.37
C ILE A 40 -18.01 -11.57 -1.56
N PRO A 41 -19.33 -11.26 -1.64
CA PRO A 41 -19.92 -10.15 -0.89
C PRO A 41 -19.77 -10.25 0.63
N LEU A 42 -19.51 -11.44 1.17
CA LEU A 42 -19.36 -11.71 2.60
C LEU A 42 -17.91 -11.61 3.08
N LEU A 43 -16.95 -11.46 2.17
CA LEU A 43 -15.53 -11.45 2.51
C LEU A 43 -15.06 -10.02 2.80
N GLU A 44 -14.42 -9.83 3.95
CA GLU A 44 -13.57 -8.66 4.18
C GLU A 44 -12.28 -8.78 3.35
N PRO A 45 -11.56 -7.68 3.09
CA PRO A 45 -10.35 -7.72 2.26
C PRO A 45 -9.31 -8.74 2.74
N GLU A 46 -9.13 -8.85 4.06
CA GLU A 46 -8.19 -9.77 4.69
C GLU A 46 -8.61 -11.24 4.52
N ASP A 47 -9.92 -11.52 4.53
CA ASP A 47 -10.48 -12.84 4.25
C ASP A 47 -10.32 -13.21 2.77
N ALA A 48 -10.57 -12.25 1.87
CA ALA A 48 -10.37 -12.43 0.43
C ALA A 48 -8.90 -12.71 0.11
N ARG A 49 -7.96 -12.00 0.74
CA ARG A 49 -6.52 -12.30 0.67
C ARG A 49 -6.24 -13.72 1.17
N SER A 50 -6.69 -14.05 2.37
CA SER A 50 -6.42 -15.35 3.00
C SER A 50 -6.94 -16.50 2.16
N LEU A 51 -8.14 -16.34 1.58
CA LEU A 51 -8.72 -17.29 0.65
C LEU A 51 -7.83 -17.48 -0.59
N LEU A 52 -7.38 -16.40 -1.23
CA LEU A 52 -6.49 -16.48 -2.39
C LEU A 52 -5.14 -17.16 -2.04
N LEU A 53 -4.60 -16.92 -0.85
CA LEU A 53 -3.39 -17.58 -0.35
C LEU A 53 -3.60 -19.10 -0.20
N CYS A 54 -4.76 -19.54 0.29
CA CYS A 54 -5.10 -20.97 0.36
C CYS A 54 -5.11 -21.67 -1.00
N TYR A 55 -5.33 -20.92 -2.09
CA TYR A 55 -5.34 -21.42 -3.48
C TYR A 55 -4.06 -21.08 -4.26
N GLN A 56 -2.93 -20.87 -3.57
CA GLN A 56 -1.63 -20.74 -4.25
C GLN A 56 -1.21 -22.04 -4.95
N HIS A 57 -1.50 -23.20 -4.35
CA HIS A 57 -1.08 -24.51 -4.87
C HIS A 57 -2.20 -25.27 -5.60
N THR A 58 -3.44 -24.83 -5.45
CA THR A 58 -4.61 -25.41 -6.12
C THR A 58 -5.21 -24.35 -7.04
N PRO A 59 -5.07 -24.46 -8.37
CA PRO A 59 -5.36 -23.37 -9.27
C PRO A 59 -6.88 -23.11 -9.35
N LEU A 60 -7.30 -21.96 -8.84
CA LEU A 60 -8.56 -21.35 -9.25
C LEU A 60 -8.43 -20.77 -10.65
N SER A 61 -9.52 -20.73 -11.42
CA SER A 61 -9.51 -20.04 -12.70
C SER A 61 -9.17 -18.55 -12.50
N ARG A 62 -8.45 -17.96 -13.46
CA ARG A 62 -8.03 -16.55 -13.42
C ARG A 62 -9.23 -15.60 -13.25
N GLY A 63 -10.38 -15.94 -13.83
CA GLY A 63 -11.63 -15.20 -13.66
C GLY A 63 -12.11 -15.17 -12.21
N VAL A 64 -12.11 -16.33 -11.53
CA VAL A 64 -12.51 -16.43 -10.12
C VAL A 64 -11.52 -15.70 -9.22
N ARG A 65 -10.20 -15.89 -9.43
CA ARG A 65 -9.16 -15.17 -8.66
C ARG A 65 -9.31 -13.66 -8.79
N ASN A 66 -9.47 -13.17 -10.02
CA ASN A 66 -9.67 -11.75 -10.29
C ASN A 66 -10.97 -11.22 -9.67
N ALA A 67 -12.07 -11.98 -9.68
CA ALA A 67 -13.32 -11.58 -9.06
C ALA A 67 -13.17 -11.40 -7.53
N ILE A 68 -12.54 -12.37 -6.86
CA ILE A 68 -12.26 -12.31 -5.41
C ILE A 68 -11.36 -11.10 -5.09
N ALA A 69 -10.25 -10.96 -5.81
CA ALA A 69 -9.31 -9.87 -5.59
C ALA A 69 -9.92 -8.49 -5.84
N THR A 70 -10.68 -8.35 -6.94
CA THR A 70 -11.37 -7.09 -7.28
C THR A 70 -12.36 -6.71 -6.20
N HIS A 71 -13.08 -7.66 -5.61
CA HIS A 71 -13.99 -7.36 -4.52
C HIS A 71 -13.26 -6.87 -3.27
N GLY A 72 -12.18 -7.54 -2.86
CA GLY A 72 -11.36 -7.08 -1.74
C GLY A 72 -10.85 -5.66 -1.94
N LEU A 73 -10.39 -5.33 -3.15
CA LEU A 73 -9.96 -3.96 -3.51
C LEU A 73 -11.10 -2.95 -3.47
N LYS A 74 -12.30 -3.32 -3.92
CA LYS A 74 -13.50 -2.46 -3.82
C LYS A 74 -13.91 -2.18 -2.37
N ARG A 75 -13.65 -3.10 -1.44
CA ARG A 75 -13.88 -2.85 0.00
C ARG A 75 -12.94 -1.78 0.56
N PHE A 76 -11.66 -1.78 0.16
CA PHE A 76 -10.75 -0.65 0.47
C PHE A 76 -11.22 0.67 -0.16
N TYR A 77 -11.80 0.61 -1.36
CA TYR A 77 -12.37 1.78 -2.01
C TYR A 77 -13.51 2.41 -1.19
N ASP A 78 -14.37 1.59 -0.58
CA ASP A 78 -15.50 2.08 0.25
C ASP A 78 -15.05 2.50 1.65
N ARG A 79 -14.22 1.68 2.31
CA ARG A 79 -13.78 1.87 3.70
C ARG A 79 -12.75 2.99 3.86
N ASP A 80 -11.75 3.01 2.98
CA ASP A 80 -10.55 3.84 3.13
C ASP A 80 -10.50 4.98 2.08
N GLU A 81 -11.51 5.06 1.20
CA GLU A 81 -11.56 5.92 0.01
C GLU A 81 -10.25 5.84 -0.80
N ALA A 82 -9.69 4.63 -0.89
CA ALA A 82 -8.49 4.31 -1.67
C ALA A 82 -8.91 4.05 -3.11
N HIS A 83 -8.58 4.97 -4.02
CA HIS A 83 -8.93 4.80 -5.43
C HIS A 83 -7.81 4.14 -6.19
N PHE A 84 -8.16 3.51 -7.30
CA PHE A 84 -7.22 2.75 -8.11
C PHE A 84 -7.38 3.08 -9.59
N GLY A 85 -6.36 3.67 -10.21
CA GLY A 85 -6.19 3.85 -11.65
C GLY A 85 -7.08 4.90 -12.32
N ASN A 86 -7.93 5.61 -11.56
CA ASN A 86 -8.82 6.65 -12.09
C ASN A 86 -8.15 8.02 -12.27
N GLY A 87 -6.88 8.16 -11.90
CA GLY A 87 -6.12 9.37 -12.12
C GLY A 87 -6.46 10.54 -11.18
N CYS A 88 -7.38 10.35 -10.24
CA CYS A 88 -7.83 11.40 -9.31
C CYS A 88 -6.85 11.64 -8.15
N MET A 89 -7.14 12.63 -7.30
CA MET A 89 -6.29 12.93 -6.14
C MET A 89 -6.22 11.77 -5.14
N GLY A 90 -7.32 11.04 -4.95
CA GLY A 90 -7.38 9.87 -4.07
C GLY A 90 -6.85 8.57 -4.69
N ASP A 91 -6.20 8.63 -5.85
CA ASP A 91 -5.70 7.46 -6.55
C ASP A 91 -4.38 6.98 -5.94
N TRP A 92 -4.44 5.86 -5.24
CA TRP A 92 -3.29 5.23 -4.62
C TRP A 92 -2.49 4.42 -5.62
N HIS A 93 -3.10 4.02 -6.76
CA HIS A 93 -2.47 3.27 -7.85
C HIS A 93 -1.80 4.18 -8.89
N ARG A 94 -0.90 5.05 -8.44
CA ARG A 94 -0.13 5.95 -9.32
C ARG A 94 1.32 6.06 -8.91
N LEU A 95 2.19 5.91 -9.91
CA LEU A 95 3.62 6.12 -9.77
C LEU A 95 4.00 7.60 -9.60
N VAL A 96 3.17 8.50 -10.15
CA VAL A 96 3.26 9.95 -9.90
C VAL A 96 1.85 10.46 -9.58
N PRO A 97 1.60 10.86 -8.34
CA PRO A 97 0.31 11.43 -7.98
C PRO A 97 0.14 12.87 -8.50
N VAL A 98 -1.09 13.27 -8.80
CA VAL A 98 -1.40 14.59 -9.41
C VAL A 98 -1.54 15.71 -8.36
N SER A 99 -1.91 15.36 -7.13
CA SER A 99 -2.07 16.32 -6.02
C SER A 99 -1.95 15.57 -4.70
N PRO A 100 -1.26 16.13 -3.69
CA PRO A 100 -1.27 15.54 -2.35
C PRO A 100 -2.69 15.52 -1.80
N VAL A 101 -3.02 14.42 -1.12
CA VAL A 101 -4.26 14.28 -0.34
C VAL A 101 -4.04 14.77 1.08
N GLY A 102 -2.85 15.34 1.36
CA GLY A 102 -2.40 15.77 2.68
C GLY A 102 -3.43 16.65 3.40
N GLY A 103 -4.16 16.03 4.33
CA GLY A 103 -5.10 16.70 5.24
C GLY A 103 -6.58 16.64 4.83
N ARG A 104 -7.13 15.47 4.46
CA ARG A 104 -8.56 15.31 4.09
C ARG A 104 -9.54 16.02 5.02
N SER A 105 -10.30 16.93 4.43
CA SER A 105 -11.71 17.18 4.78
C SER A 105 -12.64 17.18 3.54
N GLY A 106 -12.13 16.81 2.35
CA GLY A 106 -12.91 16.76 1.12
C GLY A 106 -13.06 15.34 0.56
N ARG A 107 -14.30 14.90 0.35
CA ARG A 107 -14.60 13.70 -0.45
C ARG A 107 -14.16 13.95 -1.90
N CYS A 108 -13.50 12.99 -2.54
CA CYS A 108 -13.20 13.15 -3.97
C CYS A 108 -14.50 13.26 -4.77
N ALA A 109 -14.61 14.27 -5.63
CA ALA A 109 -15.74 14.44 -6.53
C ALA A 109 -15.97 13.21 -7.44
N CYS A 110 -14.93 12.41 -7.65
CA CYS A 110 -14.97 11.18 -8.44
C CYS A 110 -15.79 10.05 -7.80
N ILE A 111 -16.02 10.09 -6.48
CA ILE A 111 -16.72 9.02 -5.76
C ILE A 111 -17.95 9.49 -5.03
N TYR A 112 -18.19 10.78 -4.89
CA TYR A 112 -19.30 11.24 -4.09
C TYR A 112 -20.50 11.59 -4.94
N ASP A 113 -21.55 10.77 -4.86
CA ASP A 113 -22.84 11.17 -5.39
C ASP A 113 -23.51 12.15 -4.41
N SER A 114 -23.48 13.43 -4.76
CA SER A 114 -24.14 14.48 -3.98
C SER A 114 -25.66 14.28 -3.80
N ARG A 115 -26.32 13.54 -4.70
CA ARG A 115 -27.77 13.28 -4.64
C ARG A 115 -28.11 12.18 -3.65
N THR A 116 -27.39 11.06 -3.71
CA THR A 116 -27.64 9.91 -2.82
C THR A 116 -26.83 9.98 -1.53
N LYS A 117 -25.88 10.92 -1.44
CA LYS A 117 -24.90 11.08 -0.35
C LYS A 117 -24.08 9.81 -0.10
N ARG A 118 -23.84 9.00 -1.13
CA ARG A 118 -23.10 7.73 -1.06
C ARG A 118 -21.83 7.75 -1.91
N ASN A 119 -20.90 6.87 -1.54
CA ASN A 119 -19.73 6.60 -2.35
C ASN A 119 -20.13 5.74 -3.57
N ILE A 120 -19.71 6.16 -4.76
CA ILE A 120 -19.85 5.45 -6.01
C ILE A 120 -18.61 4.56 -6.14
N VAL A 121 -18.78 3.26 -5.93
CA VAL A 121 -17.75 2.27 -6.19
C VAL A 121 -17.88 1.84 -7.66
N PRO A 122 -16.81 1.96 -8.49
CA PRO A 122 -16.85 1.53 -9.87
C PRO A 122 -17.23 0.04 -10.00
N GLU A 123 -18.05 -0.29 -11.00
CA GLU A 123 -18.36 -1.68 -11.31
C GLU A 123 -17.10 -2.45 -11.76
N GLU A 124 -16.16 -1.77 -12.40
CA GLU A 124 -14.87 -2.34 -12.77
C GLU A 124 -13.75 -1.38 -12.36
N LEU A 125 -12.69 -1.93 -11.76
CA LEU A 125 -11.50 -1.17 -11.42
C LEU A 125 -10.55 -1.13 -12.64
N PRO A 126 -10.00 0.04 -13.03
CA PRO A 126 -9.02 0.17 -14.11
C PRO A 126 -7.63 -0.31 -13.65
N LEU A 127 -7.57 -1.59 -13.29
CA LEU A 127 -6.39 -2.28 -12.80
C LEU A 127 -6.01 -3.41 -13.76
N PRO A 128 -4.70 -3.68 -13.92
CA PRO A 128 -4.20 -4.72 -14.83
C PRO A 128 -4.81 -6.08 -14.50
N ARG A 129 -5.06 -6.87 -15.54
CA ARG A 129 -5.67 -8.21 -15.40
C ARG A 129 -4.66 -9.33 -15.60
N ILE A 130 -3.46 -9.02 -16.09
CA ILE A 130 -2.34 -9.95 -16.28
C ILE A 130 -1.60 -10.24 -14.98
N LEU A 131 -0.85 -11.35 -14.99
CA LEU A 131 0.07 -11.75 -13.92
C LEU A 131 -0.54 -11.72 -12.51
N ASP A 132 -1.82 -12.10 -12.38
CA ASP A 132 -2.57 -12.04 -11.12
C ASP A 132 -2.47 -10.70 -10.37
N ALA A 133 -2.28 -9.60 -11.12
CA ALA A 133 -1.93 -8.30 -10.55
C ALA A 133 -2.94 -7.81 -9.51
N ARG A 134 -4.24 -8.09 -9.68
CA ARG A 134 -5.27 -7.72 -8.69
C ARG A 134 -5.10 -8.47 -7.36
N ALA A 135 -4.71 -9.75 -7.40
CA ALA A 135 -4.44 -10.51 -6.19
C ALA A 135 -3.20 -9.96 -5.47
N HIS A 136 -2.14 -9.66 -6.21
CA HIS A 136 -0.94 -9.03 -5.65
C HIS A 136 -1.19 -7.61 -5.13
N LEU A 137 -2.05 -6.83 -5.79
CA LEU A 137 -2.50 -5.52 -5.32
C LEU A 137 -3.32 -5.65 -4.03
N LEU A 138 -4.23 -6.62 -3.93
CA LEU A 138 -4.99 -6.89 -2.70
C LEU A 138 -4.04 -7.27 -1.55
N GLU A 139 -3.08 -8.16 -1.81
CA GLU A 139 -2.06 -8.54 -0.83
C GLU A 139 -1.26 -7.32 -0.36
N ALA A 140 -0.80 -6.47 -1.28
CA ALA A 140 -0.10 -5.23 -0.98
C ALA A 140 -0.95 -4.24 -0.18
N MET A 141 -2.25 -4.12 -0.49
CA MET A 141 -3.18 -3.28 0.28
C MET A 141 -3.34 -3.75 1.71
N CYS A 142 -3.49 -5.07 1.94
CA CYS A 142 -3.54 -5.62 3.29
C CYS A 142 -2.20 -5.37 4.03
N LEU A 143 -1.05 -5.53 3.36
CA LEU A 143 0.26 -5.22 3.94
C LEU A 143 0.37 -3.73 4.33
N ILE A 144 -0.13 -2.82 3.49
CA ILE A 144 -0.19 -1.40 3.81
C ILE A 144 -1.05 -1.19 5.07
N GLY A 145 -2.24 -1.79 5.12
CA GLY A 145 -3.14 -1.70 6.28
C GLY A 145 -2.50 -2.18 7.58
N GLU A 146 -1.74 -3.27 7.52
CA GLU A 146 -1.11 -3.90 8.70
C GLU A 146 0.04 -3.07 9.30
N GLY A 147 0.91 -2.48 8.47
CA GLY A 147 2.16 -1.90 8.99
C GLY A 147 2.59 -0.54 8.44
N ILE A 148 1.94 -0.02 7.40
CA ILE A 148 2.28 1.29 6.82
C ILE A 148 1.24 2.34 7.20
N ASN A 149 -0.04 2.04 7.02
CA ASN A 149 -1.16 2.93 7.29
C ASN A 149 -1.21 3.46 8.74
N PRO A 150 -0.83 2.69 9.79
CA PRO A 150 -0.80 3.21 11.16
C PRO A 150 0.09 4.45 11.35
N HIS A 151 1.06 4.65 10.45
CA HIS A 151 2.00 5.77 10.45
C HIS A 151 1.62 6.88 9.45
N CYS A 152 0.58 6.67 8.65
CA CYS A 152 0.10 7.59 7.62
C CYS A 152 -0.90 8.61 8.16
N PHE A 153 -1.07 9.71 7.43
CA PHE A 153 -2.05 10.77 7.72
C PHE A 153 -1.92 11.43 9.10
N ARG A 154 -0.77 11.26 9.75
CA ARG A 154 -0.42 11.95 10.99
C ARG A 154 0.61 13.03 10.69
N GLY A 155 0.49 14.17 11.38
CA GLY A 155 1.44 15.27 11.23
C GLY A 155 2.88 14.82 11.52
N LEU A 156 3.74 15.02 10.53
CA LEU A 156 5.19 14.84 10.58
C LEU A 156 5.85 16.20 10.63
N GLN A 157 6.90 16.33 11.43
CA GLN A 157 7.80 17.45 11.28
C GLN A 157 8.80 17.17 10.17
N MET A 158 8.88 18.09 9.22
CA MET A 158 9.71 18.01 8.03
C MET A 158 10.63 19.24 7.99
N ASP A 159 11.72 19.23 8.74
CA ASP A 159 12.68 20.34 8.68
C ASP A 159 13.53 20.18 7.39
N ARG A 160 13.24 21.03 6.38
CA ARG A 160 14.04 21.14 5.14
C ARG A 160 15.11 22.21 5.33
N ASN A 161 16.36 21.87 5.03
CA ASN A 161 17.54 22.73 5.19
C ASN A 161 17.75 23.31 6.60
N PHE A 162 17.04 22.80 7.61
CA PHE A 162 17.18 23.21 9.03
C PHE A 162 16.87 24.70 9.31
N ASP A 163 16.38 25.45 8.32
CA ASP A 163 16.12 26.89 8.41
C ASP A 163 14.64 27.23 8.64
N LEU A 164 13.71 26.38 8.19
CA LEU A 164 12.26 26.59 8.32
C LEU A 164 11.57 25.27 8.72
N ARG A 165 10.76 25.33 9.79
CA ARG A 165 9.89 24.21 10.17
C ARG A 165 8.82 24.03 9.11
N GLN A 166 8.80 22.86 8.48
CA GLN A 166 7.69 22.44 7.63
C GLN A 166 7.01 21.26 8.29
N TYR A 167 5.74 21.06 7.95
CA TYR A 167 4.97 19.93 8.42
C TYR A 167 4.44 19.17 7.22
N GLY A 168 4.36 17.86 7.36
CA GLY A 168 3.87 17.01 6.29
C GLY A 168 3.13 15.81 6.80
N VAL A 169 2.74 14.93 5.88
CA VAL A 169 2.17 13.63 6.21
C VAL A 169 2.73 12.54 5.32
N LEU A 170 2.74 11.32 5.85
CA LEU A 170 2.95 10.12 5.04
C LEU A 170 1.61 9.78 4.39
N GLN A 171 1.62 9.62 3.07
CA GLN A 171 0.48 9.15 2.31
C GLN A 171 0.82 7.79 1.68
N PRO A 172 0.03 6.74 1.91
CA PRO A 172 0.29 5.43 1.34
C PRO A 172 0.16 5.46 -0.18
N MET A 173 0.95 4.60 -0.84
CA MET A 173 0.89 4.38 -2.28
C MET A 173 1.14 2.91 -2.62
N LEU A 174 0.60 2.49 -3.75
CA LEU A 174 0.91 1.22 -4.36
C LEU A 174 0.90 1.35 -5.89
N PHE A 175 1.64 0.53 -6.62
CA PHE A 175 1.63 0.54 -8.06
C PHE A 175 2.05 -0.83 -8.58
N SER A 176 1.19 -1.48 -9.36
CA SER A 176 1.52 -2.77 -9.97
C SER A 176 2.35 -2.56 -11.23
N LEU A 177 3.54 -3.16 -11.28
CA LEU A 177 4.35 -3.17 -12.49
C LEU A 177 3.69 -3.98 -13.63
N ALA A 178 2.68 -4.80 -13.33
CA ALA A 178 1.87 -5.44 -14.35
C ALA A 178 1.14 -4.43 -15.24
N THR A 179 0.91 -3.19 -14.78
CA THR A 179 0.40 -2.11 -15.63
C THR A 179 1.38 -1.76 -16.76
N ALA A 180 2.69 -1.81 -16.49
CA ALA A 180 3.71 -1.59 -17.51
C ALA A 180 3.75 -2.72 -18.52
N VAL A 181 3.77 -3.96 -18.03
CA VAL A 181 3.77 -5.16 -18.88
C VAL A 181 2.52 -5.21 -19.76
N GLU A 182 1.32 -4.92 -19.21
CA GLU A 182 0.07 -4.93 -19.97
C GLU A 182 0.05 -3.86 -21.07
N ARG A 183 0.65 -2.68 -20.81
CA ARG A 183 0.82 -1.62 -21.80
C ARG A 183 1.79 -2.03 -22.91
N GLU A 184 2.92 -2.65 -22.56
CA GLU A 184 3.91 -3.12 -23.53
C GLU A 184 3.30 -4.18 -24.46
N GLN A 185 2.58 -5.16 -23.90
CA GLN A 185 1.86 -6.19 -24.66
C GLN A 185 0.79 -5.63 -25.60
N GLN A 186 0.18 -4.48 -25.26
CA GLN A 186 -0.78 -3.81 -26.15
C GLN A 186 -0.10 -3.06 -27.31
N GLN A 187 1.19 -2.72 -27.17
CA GLN A 187 1.95 -1.98 -28.16
C GLN A 187 2.71 -2.90 -29.13
N THR A 188 3.16 -4.08 -28.68
CA THR A 188 3.75 -5.10 -29.55
C THR A 188 2.65 -5.88 -30.28
N THR A 189 2.43 -5.54 -31.54
CA THR A 189 1.40 -6.16 -32.41
C THR A 189 1.83 -7.49 -33.02
N ASP A 190 3.10 -7.89 -32.85
CA ASP A 190 3.65 -9.14 -33.36
C ASP A 190 3.77 -10.18 -32.24
N GLY A 191 2.88 -11.18 -32.29
CA GLY A 191 2.67 -12.20 -31.26
C GLY A 191 3.77 -13.25 -31.13
N THR A 192 5.01 -12.84 -30.86
CA THR A 192 6.14 -13.78 -30.69
C THR A 192 7.07 -13.46 -29.51
N GLU A 193 6.69 -12.54 -28.61
CA GLU A 193 7.41 -12.39 -27.34
C GLU A 193 6.89 -13.41 -26.32
N GLU A 194 7.81 -14.20 -25.75
CA GLU A 194 7.55 -15.06 -24.60
C GLU A 194 6.89 -14.21 -23.51
N GLN A 195 5.61 -14.49 -23.24
CA GLN A 195 4.89 -13.83 -22.15
C GLN A 195 5.55 -14.26 -20.85
N SER A 196 6.32 -13.35 -20.24
CA SER A 196 6.88 -13.62 -18.92
C SER A 196 5.75 -13.95 -17.96
N GLU A 197 5.81 -15.13 -17.33
CA GLU A 197 4.76 -15.62 -16.42
C GLU A 197 4.75 -14.84 -15.09
N ARG A 198 5.80 -14.04 -14.82
CA ARG A 198 5.96 -13.25 -13.60
C ARG A 198 6.95 -12.10 -13.82
N ILE A 199 6.91 -11.12 -12.92
CA ILE A 199 7.91 -10.04 -12.84
C ILE A 199 9.03 -10.51 -11.92
N ASP A 200 10.29 -10.47 -12.37
CA ASP A 200 11.42 -10.81 -11.51
C ASP A 200 11.79 -9.61 -10.64
N VAL A 201 11.39 -9.66 -9.37
CA VAL A 201 11.66 -8.59 -8.41
C VAL A 201 13.12 -8.53 -8.01
N ASP A 202 13.94 -9.54 -8.31
CA ASP A 202 15.40 -9.49 -8.08
C ASP A 202 16.17 -8.89 -9.27
N ASP A 203 15.53 -8.79 -10.44
CA ASP A 203 16.10 -8.14 -11.63
C ASP A 203 15.88 -6.62 -11.60
N VAL A 204 16.89 -5.90 -11.10
CA VAL A 204 16.87 -4.43 -11.01
C VAL A 204 16.75 -3.77 -12.39
N ASP A 205 17.26 -4.38 -13.46
CA ASP A 205 17.18 -3.82 -14.81
C ASP A 205 15.74 -3.94 -15.35
N GLU A 206 15.08 -5.08 -15.11
CA GLU A 206 13.65 -5.25 -15.40
C GLU A 206 12.80 -4.22 -14.64
N LEU A 207 13.00 -4.10 -13.32
CA LEU A 207 12.26 -3.15 -12.49
C LEU A 207 12.48 -1.70 -12.94
N THR A 208 13.72 -1.34 -13.28
CA THR A 208 14.08 -0.02 -13.81
C THR A 208 13.32 0.28 -15.09
N ARG A 209 13.35 -0.66 -16.05
CA ARG A 209 12.69 -0.52 -17.35
C ARG A 209 11.17 -0.39 -17.21
N LEU A 210 10.53 -1.23 -16.40
CA LEU A 210 9.07 -1.21 -16.20
C LEU A 210 8.60 0.07 -15.52
N LEU A 211 9.39 0.62 -14.59
CA LEU A 211 9.10 1.93 -14.00
C LEU A 211 9.29 3.07 -15.00
N ASP A 212 10.38 3.04 -15.78
CA ASP A 212 10.69 4.07 -16.77
C ASP A 212 9.68 4.11 -17.93
N SER A 213 9.04 2.98 -18.27
CA SER A 213 7.97 2.93 -19.28
C SER A 213 6.65 3.56 -18.80
N GLN A 214 6.49 3.72 -17.48
CA GLN A 214 5.33 4.39 -16.88
C GLN A 214 5.58 5.86 -16.63
N GLU A 215 6.77 6.21 -16.14
CA GLU A 215 7.20 7.59 -15.91
C GLU A 215 8.68 7.71 -16.28
N ALA A 216 8.98 8.54 -17.28
CA ALA A 216 10.33 8.63 -17.85
C ALA A 216 11.41 8.91 -16.78
N GLY A 217 12.38 8.01 -16.71
CA GLY A 217 13.53 8.07 -15.81
C GLY A 217 13.21 7.83 -14.32
N PHE A 218 11.96 7.45 -13.97
CA PHE A 218 11.60 7.11 -12.59
C PHE A 218 12.41 5.94 -12.05
N GLY A 219 12.43 4.80 -12.76
CA GLY A 219 13.20 3.62 -12.40
C GLY A 219 14.69 3.92 -12.30
N THR A 220 15.23 4.62 -13.31
CA THR A 220 16.65 5.02 -13.31
C THR A 220 17.02 5.83 -12.05
N ARG A 221 16.12 6.71 -11.58
CA ARG A 221 16.32 7.46 -10.33
C ARG A 221 16.13 6.60 -9.08
N PHE A 222 15.13 5.73 -9.08
CA PHE A 222 14.78 4.86 -7.97
C PHE A 222 15.97 3.97 -7.59
N PHE A 223 16.66 3.43 -8.59
CA PHE A 223 17.82 2.56 -8.41
C PHE A 223 19.17 3.28 -8.54
N SER A 224 19.20 4.61 -8.67
CA SER A 224 20.44 5.35 -8.87
C SER A 224 21.39 5.22 -7.66
N PRO A 225 22.62 4.70 -7.84
CA PRO A 225 23.61 4.64 -6.76
C PRO A 225 23.99 6.02 -6.26
N THR A 226 23.95 7.03 -7.14
CA THR A 226 24.29 8.41 -6.78
C THR A 226 23.30 9.01 -5.79
N ASN A 227 22.04 8.57 -5.80
CA ASN A 227 21.08 9.01 -4.79
C ASN A 227 21.49 8.46 -3.42
N GLN A 228 21.91 7.20 -3.36
CA GLN A 228 22.30 6.54 -2.10
C GLN A 228 23.59 7.12 -1.50
N SER A 229 24.53 7.60 -2.32
CA SER A 229 25.83 8.13 -1.84
C SER A 229 25.80 9.61 -1.45
N ARG A 230 24.74 10.36 -1.80
CA ARG A 230 24.63 11.79 -1.48
C ARG A 230 24.36 12.03 0.01
N GLN A 231 24.69 13.23 0.49
CA GLN A 231 24.28 13.67 1.82
C GLN A 231 22.74 13.80 1.89
N PRO A 232 22.11 13.45 3.03
CA PRO A 232 20.68 13.68 3.23
C PRO A 232 20.32 15.17 3.05
N ALA A 233 19.22 15.45 2.36
CA ALA A 233 18.74 16.83 2.14
C ALA A 233 17.82 17.33 3.26
N GLY A 234 17.34 16.43 4.12
CA GLY A 234 16.45 16.77 5.20
C GLY A 234 16.41 15.71 6.27
N MET A 235 15.71 16.05 7.35
CA MET A 235 15.64 15.23 8.55
C MET A 235 15.05 13.83 8.31
N VAL A 236 13.99 13.73 7.52
CA VAL A 236 13.36 12.42 7.27
C VAL A 236 14.30 11.48 6.54
N GLU A 237 15.01 11.97 5.54
CA GLU A 237 16.02 11.20 4.82
C GLU A 237 17.21 10.82 5.72
N ALA A 238 17.65 11.74 6.58
CA ALA A 238 18.75 11.49 7.51
C ALA A 238 18.40 10.38 8.51
N HIS A 239 17.19 10.43 9.10
CA HIS A 239 16.69 9.33 9.91
C HIS A 239 16.55 8.05 9.10
N TRP A 240 15.89 8.11 7.94
CA TRP A 240 15.66 6.91 7.13
C TRP A 240 16.96 6.19 6.78
N ARG A 241 17.99 6.91 6.37
CA ARG A 241 19.32 6.35 6.07
C ARG A 241 20.07 5.90 7.31
N GLY A 242 19.95 6.64 8.41
CA GLY A 242 20.61 6.33 9.68
C GLY A 242 19.97 5.19 10.47
N ILE A 243 18.73 4.77 10.15
CA ILE A 243 18.09 3.64 10.82
C ILE A 243 18.69 2.32 10.34
N HIS A 244 19.18 1.53 11.28
CA HIS A 244 19.58 0.15 11.06
C HIS A 244 18.52 -0.78 11.65
N VAL A 245 18.15 -1.79 10.87
CA VAL A 245 17.15 -2.81 11.26
C VAL A 245 17.87 -4.14 11.33
N ASP A 246 17.85 -4.76 12.50
CA ASP A 246 18.25 -6.16 12.67
C ASP A 246 16.99 -7.03 12.76
N LEU A 247 16.72 -7.75 11.67
CA LEU A 247 15.56 -8.64 11.60
C LEU A 247 15.70 -9.88 12.51
N ALA A 248 16.93 -10.30 12.83
CA ALA A 248 17.17 -11.48 13.67
C ALA A 248 16.83 -11.19 15.13
N THR A 249 17.21 -10.02 15.64
CA THR A 249 16.90 -9.59 17.01
C THR A 249 15.64 -8.75 17.13
N ASN A 250 15.01 -8.41 15.99
CA ASN A 250 13.86 -7.50 15.89
C ASN A 250 14.16 -6.08 16.44
N ALA A 251 15.44 -5.72 16.55
CA ALA A 251 15.92 -4.45 17.08
C ALA A 251 16.09 -3.40 15.97
N THR A 252 15.96 -2.14 16.37
CA THR A 252 16.20 -0.98 15.51
C THR A 252 17.04 0.04 16.24
N THR A 253 18.00 0.63 15.54
CA THR A 253 18.82 1.75 16.03
C THR A 253 18.81 2.87 15.00
N CYS A 254 19.18 4.09 15.40
CA CYS A 254 19.22 5.22 14.48
C CYS A 254 20.48 6.06 14.73
N GLN A 255 21.49 5.87 13.89
CA GLN A 255 22.77 6.56 13.99
C GLN A 255 22.60 8.10 14.00
N PHE A 256 21.59 8.62 13.29
CA PHE A 256 21.29 10.05 13.30
C PHE A 256 20.78 10.54 14.67
N CYS A 257 19.96 9.74 15.37
CA CYS A 257 19.50 10.07 16.73
C CYS A 257 20.65 10.03 17.74
N ASP A 258 21.58 9.10 17.53
CA ASP A 258 22.67 8.82 18.47
C ASP A 258 23.80 9.85 18.35
N ASN A 259 24.12 10.30 17.12
CA ASN A 259 25.35 11.06 16.86
C ASN A 259 25.12 12.53 16.43
N ASN A 260 23.97 12.87 15.85
CA ASN A 260 23.84 14.12 15.08
C ASN A 260 22.79 15.10 15.62
N THR A 261 22.19 14.84 16.78
CA THR A 261 21.21 15.75 17.39
C THR A 261 21.81 17.07 17.87
N ASP A 262 23.11 17.13 18.17
CA ASP A 262 23.77 18.33 18.72
C ASP A 262 24.17 19.34 17.63
N ALA A 263 24.58 18.88 16.44
CA ALA A 263 24.95 19.73 15.31
C ALA A 263 23.75 20.48 14.68
N MET A 264 22.51 20.10 15.03
CA MET A 264 21.27 20.67 14.49
C MET A 264 20.79 21.92 15.25
N LEU A 265 21.41 22.24 16.39
CA LEU A 265 21.04 23.38 17.24
C LEU A 265 21.63 24.72 16.78
N GLU A 266 22.47 24.71 15.74
CA GLU A 266 23.17 25.89 15.21
C GLU A 266 22.43 26.59 14.05
N GLY A 267 21.13 26.30 13.86
CA GLY A 267 20.26 27.07 12.96
C GLY A 267 19.88 28.47 13.53
N PRO A 268 19.36 29.41 12.70
CA PRO A 268 19.20 30.80 13.11
C PRO A 268 18.17 30.97 14.26
N LYS A 269 18.68 31.20 15.47
CA LYS A 269 18.07 31.92 16.63
C LYS A 269 16.54 31.88 16.76
N SER A 270 15.94 30.71 16.71
CA SER A 270 14.60 30.52 17.28
C SER A 270 14.73 30.43 18.81
N LEU A 271 14.70 31.59 19.47
CA LEU A 271 14.77 31.80 20.93
C LEU A 271 13.65 31.10 21.74
N GLN A 272 12.84 30.24 21.13
CA GLN A 272 11.58 29.77 21.71
C GLN A 272 11.65 28.35 22.27
N TYR A 273 12.74 27.60 22.11
CA TYR A 273 12.85 26.22 22.59
C TYR A 273 14.16 25.91 23.30
N ARG A 274 14.08 25.15 24.41
CA ARG A 274 15.26 24.51 24.99
C ARG A 274 15.68 23.37 24.07
N ALA A 275 16.90 23.42 23.56
CA ALA A 275 17.54 22.41 22.72
C ALA A 275 17.15 20.95 23.04
N ALA A 276 17.11 20.60 24.33
CA ALA A 276 16.79 19.27 24.83
C ALA A 276 15.35 18.81 24.52
N GLU A 277 14.36 19.70 24.58
CA GLU A 277 12.96 19.35 24.28
C GLU A 277 12.81 18.99 22.80
N TYR A 278 13.43 19.77 21.91
CA TYR A 278 13.41 19.50 20.48
C TYR A 278 14.09 18.17 20.14
N GLN A 279 15.29 17.92 20.68
CA GLN A 279 15.98 16.64 20.50
C GLN A 279 15.15 15.45 21.00
N PHE A 280 14.46 15.60 22.14
CA PHE A 280 13.57 14.57 22.67
C PHE A 280 12.43 14.26 21.70
N MET A 281 11.75 15.28 21.17
CA MET A 281 10.64 15.08 20.21
C MET A 281 11.09 14.40 18.93
N LEU A 282 12.28 14.75 18.41
CA LEU A 282 12.86 14.11 17.22
C LEU A 282 13.16 12.63 17.44
N ARG A 283 13.82 12.31 18.56
CA ARG A 283 14.14 10.92 18.92
C ARG A 283 12.88 10.11 19.13
N GLN A 284 11.88 10.68 19.80
CA GLN A 284 10.58 10.06 19.99
C GLN A 284 9.91 9.78 18.64
N HIS A 285 9.90 10.73 17.72
CA HIS A 285 9.29 10.52 16.40
C HIS A 285 9.97 9.41 15.61
N CYS A 286 11.31 9.41 15.59
CA CYS A 286 12.07 8.36 14.94
C CYS A 286 11.72 6.98 15.52
N ARG A 287 11.62 6.87 16.85
CA ARG A 287 11.28 5.62 17.55
C ARG A 287 9.83 5.17 17.30
N ASP A 288 8.89 6.11 17.26
CA ASP A 288 7.46 5.79 17.23
C ASP A 288 6.92 5.67 15.78
N VAL A 289 7.62 6.25 14.79
CA VAL A 289 7.19 6.28 13.38
C VAL A 289 8.22 5.69 12.42
N TYR A 290 9.42 6.27 12.31
CA TYR A 290 10.35 5.89 11.24
C TYR A 290 10.96 4.49 11.44
N GLN A 291 11.35 4.14 12.67
CA GLN A 291 11.94 2.85 12.98
C GLN A 291 10.94 1.70 12.79
N PRO A 292 9.70 1.74 13.34
CA PRO A 292 8.70 0.72 13.09
C PRO A 292 8.36 0.59 11.61
N LEU A 293 8.17 1.71 10.91
CA LEU A 293 7.89 1.73 9.48
C LEU A 293 9.01 1.08 8.67
N LYS A 294 10.27 1.50 8.88
CA LYS A 294 11.42 0.92 8.17
C LYS A 294 11.56 -0.56 8.47
N LYS A 295 11.41 -0.96 9.73
CA LYS A 295 11.46 -2.37 10.12
C LYS A 295 10.40 -3.20 9.41
N PHE A 296 9.16 -2.71 9.38
CA PHE A 296 8.06 -3.37 8.68
C PHE A 296 8.36 -3.49 7.19
N MET A 297 8.74 -2.39 6.54
CA MET A 297 9.07 -2.40 5.11
C MET A 297 10.22 -3.36 4.81
N VAL A 298 11.32 -3.34 5.57
CA VAL A 298 12.49 -4.24 5.38
C VAL A 298 12.12 -5.71 5.56
N ARG A 299 11.11 -6.03 6.37
CA ARG A 299 10.64 -7.40 6.55
C ARG A 299 9.84 -7.93 5.36
N HIS A 300 9.09 -7.07 4.68
CA HIS A 300 8.06 -7.49 3.72
C HIS A 300 8.36 -7.07 2.27
N LEU A 301 9.28 -6.13 2.05
CA LEU A 301 9.57 -5.54 0.75
C LEU A 301 11.04 -5.72 0.37
N LYS A 302 11.30 -5.78 -0.94
CA LYS A 302 12.64 -5.74 -1.55
C LYS A 302 12.95 -4.34 -2.08
N HIS A 303 14.24 -4.07 -2.29
CA HIS A 303 14.75 -2.83 -2.92
C HIS A 303 14.15 -1.54 -2.34
N ILE A 304 14.17 -1.42 -1.02
CA ILE A 304 13.56 -0.28 -0.35
C ILE A 304 14.46 0.94 -0.46
N HIS A 305 13.94 1.99 -1.11
CA HIS A 305 14.70 3.21 -1.39
C HIS A 305 13.96 4.46 -0.95
N TYR A 306 14.76 5.46 -0.56
CA TYR A 306 14.32 6.84 -0.39
C TYR A 306 14.63 7.59 -1.68
N VAL A 307 13.61 8.12 -2.34
CA VAL A 307 13.70 8.73 -3.66
C VAL A 307 13.23 10.17 -3.57
N ARG A 308 14.10 11.09 -4.01
CA ARG A 308 13.73 12.50 -4.14
C ARG A 308 12.99 12.72 -5.46
N PRO A 309 11.99 13.61 -5.50
CA PRO A 309 11.27 13.96 -6.70
C PRO A 309 12.22 14.60 -7.73
N SER A 310 11.89 14.47 -9.02
CA SER A 310 12.62 15.22 -10.05
C SER A 310 12.31 16.71 -9.95
N PRO A 311 13.24 17.60 -10.35
CA PRO A 311 12.87 18.98 -10.71
C PRO A 311 11.71 18.93 -11.70
N GLY A 312 10.62 19.66 -11.47
CA GLY A 312 9.42 19.57 -12.30
C GLY A 312 8.23 18.82 -11.71
N TRP A 313 8.43 17.86 -10.80
CA TRP A 313 7.31 17.10 -10.21
C TRP A 313 6.33 17.99 -9.43
N ASN A 314 6.85 19.08 -8.85
CA ASN A 314 6.08 20.08 -8.13
C ASN A 314 5.73 21.30 -9.01
N ASP A 315 6.17 21.33 -10.28
CA ASP A 315 5.97 22.46 -11.21
C ASP A 315 4.66 22.37 -12.01
N ALA A 316 3.73 21.49 -11.63
CA ALA A 316 2.43 21.33 -12.27
C ALA A 316 1.46 22.52 -12.02
N GLY A 317 1.93 23.73 -12.31
CA GLY A 317 1.17 24.97 -12.25
C GLY A 317 1.50 25.81 -11.02
N SER A 318 1.61 27.11 -11.22
CA SER A 318 1.94 28.15 -10.25
C SER A 318 0.93 28.33 -9.08
N ARG A 319 0.19 27.28 -8.72
CA ARG A 319 -0.79 27.24 -7.63
C ARG A 319 -0.34 26.39 -6.43
N PHE A 320 0.78 25.68 -6.52
CA PHE A 320 1.33 24.84 -5.44
C PHE A 320 2.10 25.65 -4.38
N ARG A 321 1.46 26.64 -3.75
CA ARG A 321 1.97 27.10 -2.45
C ARG A 321 1.63 26.02 -1.42
N GLY A 322 2.66 25.34 -0.90
CA GLY A 322 2.62 24.50 0.30
C GLY A 322 1.99 23.10 0.20
N HIS A 323 1.77 22.58 -1.00
CA HIS A 323 1.24 21.23 -1.26
C HIS A 323 2.16 20.44 -2.21
N GLU A 324 3.45 20.45 -1.94
CA GLU A 324 4.46 19.77 -2.75
C GLU A 324 4.58 18.29 -2.35
N TRP A 325 4.80 17.42 -3.34
CA TRP A 325 5.29 16.07 -3.10
C TRP A 325 6.78 16.18 -2.81
N LEU A 326 7.14 15.80 -1.59
CA LEU A 326 8.44 16.11 -1.05
C LEU A 326 9.43 15.00 -1.36
N ASP A 327 9.09 13.75 -1.06
CA ASP A 327 9.95 12.58 -1.21
C ASP A 327 9.12 11.28 -1.27
N LEU A 328 9.70 10.17 -1.71
CA LEU A 328 9.08 8.85 -1.75
C LEU A 328 9.93 7.86 -0.96
N ILE A 329 9.27 7.00 -0.18
CA ILE A 329 9.89 5.83 0.45
C ILE A 329 9.08 4.62 0.03
N ALA A 330 9.67 3.75 -0.79
CA ALA A 330 8.96 2.57 -1.30
C ALA A 330 9.91 1.40 -1.55
N GLY A 331 9.32 0.21 -1.66
CA GLY A 331 9.98 -1.02 -2.08
C GLY A 331 8.96 -1.93 -2.77
N PHE A 332 9.40 -3.11 -3.21
CA PHE A 332 8.57 -4.02 -3.99
C PHE A 332 8.13 -5.22 -3.17
N THR A 333 6.86 -5.58 -3.28
CA THR A 333 6.38 -6.90 -2.84
C THR A 333 6.92 -7.99 -3.77
N PRO A 334 6.96 -9.25 -3.33
CA PRO A 334 7.33 -10.38 -4.20
C PRO A 334 6.46 -10.52 -5.46
N GLY A 335 5.24 -9.98 -5.45
CA GLY A 335 4.31 -9.99 -6.59
C GLY A 335 4.49 -8.83 -7.57
N GLY A 336 5.59 -8.07 -7.50
CA GLY A 336 5.87 -6.97 -8.42
C GLY A 336 5.01 -5.72 -8.21
N VAL A 337 4.55 -5.48 -6.97
CA VAL A 337 3.86 -4.25 -6.60
C VAL A 337 4.83 -3.35 -5.85
N LEU A 338 5.10 -2.16 -6.39
CA LEU A 338 5.78 -1.09 -5.66
C LEU A 338 4.81 -0.56 -4.61
N CYS A 339 5.16 -0.56 -3.32
CA CYS A 339 4.35 0.03 -2.27
C CYS A 339 5.20 0.75 -1.22
N GLY A 340 4.56 1.71 -0.54
CA GLY A 340 5.26 2.55 0.41
C GLY A 340 4.48 3.81 0.76
N VAL A 341 5.22 4.88 1.01
CA VAL A 341 4.67 6.17 1.40
C VAL A 341 5.32 7.30 0.63
N TYR A 342 4.50 8.24 0.20
CA TYR A 342 4.95 9.56 -0.17
C TYR A 342 4.99 10.47 1.05
N LEU A 343 5.97 11.36 1.08
CA LEU A 343 6.01 12.50 1.99
C LEU A 343 5.36 13.68 1.27
N THR A 344 4.35 14.27 1.90
CA THR A 344 3.65 15.44 1.35
C THR A 344 3.77 16.60 2.30
N ASN A 345 3.92 17.81 1.76
CA ASN A 345 3.75 19.02 2.55
C ASN A 345 2.26 19.22 2.86
N VAL A 346 1.96 19.60 4.10
CA VAL A 346 0.62 20.06 4.47
C VAL A 346 0.76 21.50 4.95
N GLU A 347 0.10 22.43 4.25
CA GLU A 347 -0.08 23.79 4.78
C GLU A 347 -0.90 23.71 6.06
N ILE A 348 -0.22 23.70 7.22
CA ILE A 348 -0.86 24.01 8.49
C ILE A 348 -1.05 25.53 8.52
N PRO A 349 -2.29 26.05 8.61
CA PRO A 349 -2.52 27.49 8.67
C PRO A 349 -1.69 28.13 9.79
N THR A 350 -1.00 29.24 9.49
CA THR A 350 -0.10 29.91 10.43
C THR A 350 -0.80 30.39 11.71
N ASN A 351 -2.10 30.65 11.66
CA ASN A 351 -2.91 30.99 12.84
C ASN A 351 -3.14 29.80 13.79
N TRP A 352 -2.99 28.55 13.33
CA TRP A 352 -3.02 27.35 14.18
C TRP A 352 -1.69 27.12 14.89
N MET A 353 -0.60 27.62 14.32
CA MET A 353 0.72 27.69 14.95
C MET A 353 0.85 28.92 15.88
N GLY A 354 -0.20 29.75 15.98
CA GLY A 354 -0.20 31.05 16.64
C GLY A 354 -0.18 31.04 18.17
N PHE A 355 -0.30 29.90 18.83
CA PHE A 355 -0.21 29.81 20.29
C PHE A 355 0.52 28.53 20.68
N ARG A 356 1.76 28.62 21.18
CA ARG A 356 2.46 27.68 22.10
C ARG A 356 2.27 26.16 21.93
N VAL A 357 1.73 25.66 20.82
CA VAL A 357 1.46 24.24 20.62
C VAL A 357 2.63 23.70 19.82
N SER A 358 3.59 23.15 20.56
CA SER A 358 4.53 22.18 20.03
C SER A 358 3.71 20.97 19.58
N LEU A 359 3.40 20.89 18.28
CA LEU A 359 2.72 19.71 17.75
C LEU A 359 3.66 18.52 17.94
N ALA A 360 3.31 17.62 18.86
CA ALA A 360 4.07 16.39 19.02
C ALA A 360 3.98 15.56 17.72
N PRO A 361 5.10 15.04 17.20
CA PRO A 361 5.09 14.27 15.97
C PRO A 361 4.18 13.04 16.12
N GLY A 362 3.26 12.84 15.18
CA GLY A 362 2.27 11.75 15.25
C GLY A 362 1.04 12.01 16.14
N ALA A 363 0.92 13.18 16.78
CA ALA A 363 -0.12 13.44 17.78
C ALA A 363 -1.47 13.93 17.24
N TYR A 364 -1.58 14.22 15.95
CA TYR A 364 -2.80 14.77 15.36
C TYR A 364 -3.31 13.86 14.25
N SER A 365 -4.49 13.28 14.49
CA SER A 365 -5.37 12.81 13.41
C SER A 365 -6.12 14.02 12.87
N PHE A 366 -6.15 14.19 11.55
CA PHE A 366 -6.93 15.26 10.92
C PHE A 366 -8.45 15.10 11.15
N GLU A 367 -8.92 13.89 11.47
CA GLU A 367 -10.33 13.63 11.82
C GLU A 367 -10.74 14.23 13.17
N ALA A 368 -9.79 14.45 14.09
CA ALA A 368 -10.06 15.05 15.39
C ALA A 368 -10.25 16.57 15.33
N ILE A 369 -10.09 17.18 14.16
CA ILE A 369 -10.37 18.60 13.92
C ILE A 369 -11.83 18.72 13.52
N ASP A 370 -12.71 18.66 14.52
CA ASP A 370 -14.04 19.25 14.38
C ASP A 370 -13.83 20.78 14.26
N LEU A 371 -13.88 21.29 13.03
CA LEU A 371 -13.71 22.73 12.68
C LEU A 371 -14.65 23.66 13.47
N MET A 372 -15.63 23.12 14.21
CA MET A 372 -16.53 23.88 15.07
C MET A 372 -16.20 23.84 16.57
N ARG A 373 -15.39 22.88 17.08
CA ARG A 373 -15.18 22.71 18.53
C ARG A 373 -13.99 23.46 19.14
N LEU A 374 -13.17 24.14 18.33
CA LEU A 374 -12.12 25.04 18.84
C LEU A 374 -12.61 26.47 19.13
N ARG A 375 -13.91 26.74 19.01
CA ARG A 375 -14.54 27.85 19.75
C ARG A 375 -15.09 27.28 21.05
N ILE A 376 -14.31 27.46 22.12
CA ILE A 376 -14.68 27.59 23.54
C ILE A 376 -13.57 26.94 24.36
N ALA A 377 -12.58 27.75 24.68
CA ALA A 377 -11.92 27.78 25.98
C ALA A 377 -11.25 29.15 26.08
N ASN A 378 -12.03 30.12 26.58
CA ASN A 378 -11.48 31.38 27.09
C ASN A 378 -10.71 31.13 28.37
#